data_AF-T0SF42-F1
#
_entry.id   AF-T0SF42-F1
#
_cell.length_a   1.000
_cell.length_b   1.000
_cell.length_c   1.000
_cell.angle_alpha   90.00
_cell.angle_beta   90.00
_cell.angle_gamma   90.00
#
_symmetry.space_group_name_H-M   'P 1'
#
loop_
_entity.id
_entity.type
_entity.pdbx_description
1 polymer ?
#
loop_
_entity_poly.entity_id
_entity_poly.type
_entity_poly.pdbx_seq_one_letter_code
_entity_poly.pdbx_strand_id
1 'polypeptide(L)'
;MAVRGSVSTRVFTPTAFSPASTTMHFFSTQRETELEVENKKLKDEIAELQKKLENKPGKFMAVIQANGLPFLVWWTTLYGATGFTIYYGLSRGWFGGSDAVDLIRGLGLDSYIDLDSLNPEYGNIAIAVVLNEILETVRFPFCLATTPMIKRAWAKVRNQPEVTK
;
A
#
# COMPACT_ATOMS: atom_id res chain seq x y z
N MET A 1 -103.93 3.96 2.67
CA MET A 1 -103.37 4.84 3.73
C MET A 1 -102.12 4.14 4.28
N ALA A 2 -100.95 4.79 4.15
CA ALA A 2 -99.61 4.40 4.64
C ALA A 2 -99.03 3.02 4.24
N VAL A 3 -98.19 2.98 3.19
CA VAL A 3 -97.25 1.88 2.92
C VAL A 3 -95.86 2.32 3.41
N ARG A 4 -95.41 1.76 4.55
CA ARG A 4 -94.06 1.98 5.11
C ARG A 4 -93.06 1.09 4.40
N GLY A 5 -92.10 1.69 3.69
CA GLY A 5 -90.94 0.98 3.15
C GLY A 5 -89.92 0.67 4.24
N SER A 6 -89.48 -0.59 4.32
CA SER A 6 -88.40 -1.03 5.21
C SER A 6 -87.09 -1.14 4.41
N VAL A 7 -86.11 -0.32 4.77
CA VAL A 7 -84.75 -0.31 4.21
C VAL A 7 -83.91 -1.34 4.97
N SER A 8 -83.46 -2.40 4.28
CA SER A 8 -82.54 -3.39 4.85
C SER A 8 -81.09 -3.05 4.46
N THR A 9 -80.41 -2.32 5.33
CA THR A 9 -78.97 -2.03 5.26
C THR A 9 -78.16 -3.32 5.46
N ARG A 10 -77.37 -3.72 4.45
CA ARG A 10 -76.39 -4.81 4.61
C ARG A 10 -75.23 -4.31 5.47
N VAL A 11 -75.09 -4.90 6.66
CA VAL A 11 -73.96 -4.69 7.56
C VAL A 11 -72.72 -5.32 6.93
N PHE A 12 -71.72 -4.49 6.64
CA PHE A 12 -70.38 -4.94 6.26
C PHE A 12 -69.73 -5.55 7.51
N THR A 13 -69.66 -6.87 7.58
CA THR A 13 -68.91 -7.58 8.63
C THR A 13 -67.41 -7.46 8.33
N PRO A 14 -66.58 -6.86 9.22
CA PRO A 14 -65.15 -6.90 9.05
C PRO A 14 -64.68 -8.34 9.31
N THR A 15 -64.28 -9.05 8.26
CA THR A 15 -63.53 -10.30 8.39
C THR A 15 -62.21 -10.01 9.10
N ALA A 16 -62.06 -10.62 10.27
CA ALA A 16 -60.88 -10.87 11.09
C ALA A 16 -59.54 -10.24 10.63
N PHE A 17 -58.94 -9.48 11.54
CA PHE A 17 -57.53 -9.07 11.52
C PHE A 17 -56.64 -10.31 11.34
N SER A 18 -55.95 -10.41 10.19
CA SER A 18 -55.05 -11.53 9.89
C SER A 18 -53.74 -11.37 10.66
N PRO A 19 -53.36 -12.30 11.54
CA PRO A 19 -52.15 -12.19 12.36
C PRO A 19 -50.85 -12.21 11.54
N ALA A 20 -50.92 -12.65 10.28
CA ALA A 20 -49.76 -12.75 9.38
C ALA A 20 -49.08 -11.38 9.10
N SER A 21 -49.84 -10.28 9.06
CA SER A 21 -49.29 -8.94 8.78
C SER A 21 -48.48 -8.38 9.95
N THR A 22 -48.87 -8.69 11.19
CA THR A 22 -48.14 -8.25 12.40
C THR A 22 -46.86 -9.04 12.59
N THR A 23 -46.87 -10.34 12.28
CA THR A 23 -45.67 -11.19 12.36
C THR A 23 -44.60 -10.75 11.36
N MET A 24 -44.97 -10.44 10.12
CA MET A 24 -44.02 -9.99 9.08
C MET A 24 -43.33 -8.66 9.44
N HIS A 25 -44.07 -7.70 10.00
CA HIS A 25 -43.53 -6.39 10.39
C HIS A 25 -42.62 -6.47 11.63
N PHE A 26 -42.92 -7.37 12.56
CA PHE A 26 -42.06 -7.63 13.73
C PHE A 26 -40.72 -8.27 13.32
N PHE A 27 -40.76 -9.24 12.39
CA PHE A 27 -39.55 -9.87 11.85
C PHE A 27 -38.73 -8.91 10.98
N SER A 28 -39.36 -8.01 10.22
CA SER A 28 -38.62 -7.00 9.43
C SER A 28 -37.93 -5.99 10.35
N THR A 29 -38.61 -5.51 11.40
CA THR A 29 -38.00 -4.60 12.37
C THR A 29 -36.87 -5.27 13.16
N GLN A 30 -37.01 -6.54 13.57
CA GLN A 30 -35.90 -7.26 14.19
C GLN A 30 -34.70 -7.38 13.24
N ARG A 31 -34.93 -7.78 11.99
CA ARG A 31 -33.87 -7.89 10.97
C ARG A 31 -33.21 -6.54 10.69
N GLU A 32 -33.97 -5.47 10.60
CA GLU A 32 -33.45 -4.10 10.42
C GLU A 32 -32.56 -3.71 11.61
N THR A 33 -32.98 -3.99 12.85
CA THR A 33 -32.14 -3.72 14.03
C THR A 33 -30.88 -4.57 14.09
N GLU A 34 -30.96 -5.85 13.70
CA GLU A 34 -29.78 -6.74 13.61
C GLU A 34 -28.80 -6.24 12.53
N LEU A 35 -29.31 -5.85 11.37
CA LEU A 35 -28.53 -5.27 10.28
C LEU A 35 -27.90 -3.94 10.67
N GLU A 36 -28.59 -3.10 11.43
CA GLU A 36 -28.03 -1.84 11.94
C GLU A 36 -26.91 -2.08 12.96
N VAL A 37 -27.07 -3.08 13.83
CA VAL A 37 -26.03 -3.50 14.79
C VAL A 37 -24.82 -4.07 14.06
N GLU A 38 -25.02 -4.91 13.05
CA GLU A 38 -23.95 -5.47 12.23
C GLU A 38 -23.24 -4.37 11.42
N ASN A 39 -23.97 -3.46 10.79
CA ASN A 39 -23.38 -2.32 10.07
C ASN A 39 -22.58 -1.40 11.00
N LYS A 40 -23.04 -1.20 12.24
CA LYS A 40 -22.30 -0.41 13.22
C LYS A 40 -21.01 -1.11 13.64
N LYS A 41 -21.07 -2.41 13.92
CA LYS A 41 -19.90 -3.24 14.25
C LYS A 41 -18.87 -3.26 13.11
N LEU A 42 -19.32 -3.43 11.87
CA LEU A 42 -18.45 -3.42 10.69
C LEU A 42 -17.80 -2.04 10.47
N LYS A 43 -18.53 -0.94 10.68
CA LYS A 43 -17.96 0.40 10.62
C LYS A 43 -16.91 0.64 11.70
N ASP A 44 -17.15 0.17 12.92
CA ASP A 44 -16.19 0.27 14.02
C ASP A 44 -14.92 -0.57 13.72
N GLU A 45 -15.08 -1.77 13.17
CA GLU A 45 -13.97 -2.64 12.77
C GLU A 45 -13.16 -2.07 11.59
N ILE A 46 -13.84 -1.48 10.59
CA ILE A 46 -13.17 -0.75 9.49
C ILE A 46 -12.40 0.45 10.03
N ALA A 47 -12.98 1.25 10.93
CA ALA A 47 -12.32 2.40 11.53
C ALA A 47 -11.09 1.98 12.36
N GLU A 48 -11.19 0.88 13.11
CA GLU A 48 -10.07 0.33 13.86
C GLU A 48 -8.96 -0.20 12.93
N LEU A 49 -9.33 -0.89 11.85
CA LEU A 49 -8.39 -1.39 10.84
C LEU A 49 -7.69 -0.24 10.10
N GLN A 50 -8.42 0.81 9.71
CA GLN A 50 -7.86 2.01 9.10
C GLN A 50 -6.85 2.68 10.04
N LYS A 51 -7.20 2.84 11.33
CA LYS A 51 -6.29 3.41 12.33
C LYS A 51 -5.05 2.54 12.56
N LYS A 52 -5.16 1.20 12.48
CA LYS A 52 -4.02 0.28 12.54
C LYS A 52 -3.15 0.34 11.29
N LEU A 53 -3.73 0.66 10.14
CA LEU A 53 -3.02 0.80 8.87
C LEU A 53 -2.25 2.11 8.80
N GLU A 54 -2.86 3.21 9.27
CA GLU A 54 -2.21 4.53 9.38
C GLU A 54 -0.99 4.51 10.32
N ASN A 55 -1.04 3.72 11.39
CA ASN A 55 0.05 3.62 12.37
C ASN A 55 1.14 2.60 12.01
N LYS A 56 1.00 1.83 10.93
CA LYS A 56 2.05 0.89 10.51
C LYS A 56 3.15 1.66 9.77
N PRO A 57 4.41 1.62 10.24
CA PRO A 57 5.52 2.17 9.47
C PRO A 57 5.53 1.49 8.10
N GLY A 58 5.69 2.29 7.03
CA GLY A 58 5.78 1.76 5.67
C GLY A 58 6.83 0.63 5.59
N LYS A 59 6.67 -0.30 4.63
CA LYS A 59 7.50 -1.51 4.53
C LYS A 59 9.01 -1.23 4.65
N PHE A 60 9.50 -0.15 4.05
CA PHE A 60 10.88 0.29 4.14
C PHE A 60 11.26 0.81 5.54
N MET A 61 10.39 1.61 6.17
CA MET A 61 10.63 2.13 7.52
C MET A 61 10.62 1.01 8.57
N ALA A 62 9.78 -0.01 8.39
CA ALA A 62 9.80 -1.21 9.23
C ALA A 62 11.15 -1.96 9.13
N VAL A 63 11.75 -2.03 7.93
CA VAL A 63 13.07 -2.63 7.72
C VAL A 63 14.17 -1.83 8.43
N ILE A 64 14.12 -0.50 8.34
CA ILE A 64 15.06 0.38 9.05
C ILE A 64 14.94 0.18 10.56
N GLN A 65 13.73 0.16 11.10
CA GLN A 65 13.49 -0.07 12.53
C GLN A 65 14.01 -1.44 12.99
N ALA A 66 13.86 -2.49 12.17
CA ALA A 66 14.32 -3.83 12.51
C ALA A 66 15.85 -4.00 12.44
N ASN A 67 16.53 -3.30 11.53
CA ASN A 67 17.96 -3.50 11.28
C ASN A 67 18.87 -2.39 11.83
N GLY A 68 18.32 -1.20 12.06
CA GLY A 68 19.01 -0.06 12.62
C GLY A 68 20.04 0.58 11.69
N LEU A 69 20.93 1.37 12.29
CA LEU A 69 21.96 2.14 11.58
C LEU A 69 22.87 1.32 10.64
N PRO A 70 23.29 0.07 10.97
CA PRO A 70 24.13 -0.72 10.07
C PRO A 70 23.49 -0.99 8.71
N PHE A 71 22.16 -1.18 8.68
CA PHE A 71 21.43 -1.34 7.43
C PHE A 71 21.42 -0.05 6.61
N LEU A 72 21.14 1.09 7.25
CA LEU A 72 21.11 2.39 6.57
C LEU A 72 22.45 2.71 5.91
N VAL A 73 23.55 2.53 6.64
CA VAL A 73 24.89 2.79 6.10
C VAL A 73 25.19 1.87 4.93
N TRP A 74 24.82 0.59 5.04
CA TRP A 74 25.05 -0.37 3.96
C TRP A 74 24.21 -0.10 2.73
N TRP A 75 22.91 0.16 2.90
CA TRP A 75 22.01 0.50 1.82
C TRP A 75 22.46 1.77 1.09
N THR A 76 22.83 2.84 1.81
CA THR A 76 23.36 4.07 1.21
C THR A 76 24.70 3.83 0.51
N THR A 77 25.56 2.97 1.06
CA THR A 77 26.85 2.62 0.44
C THR A 77 26.63 1.88 -0.88
N LEU A 78 25.72 0.91 -0.91
CA LEU A 78 25.35 0.21 -2.14
C LEU A 78 24.71 1.18 -3.14
N TYR A 79 23.82 2.05 -2.69
CA TYR A 79 23.18 3.06 -3.52
C TYR A 79 24.20 3.98 -4.20
N GLY A 80 25.12 4.53 -3.41
CA GLY A 80 26.18 5.40 -3.91
C GLY A 80 27.16 4.67 -4.82
N ALA A 81 27.57 3.45 -4.46
CA ALA A 81 28.50 2.67 -5.26
C ALA A 81 27.93 2.30 -6.64
N THR A 82 26.66 1.87 -6.70
CA THR A 82 26.03 1.55 -7.99
C THR A 82 25.79 2.80 -8.82
N GLY A 83 25.28 3.87 -8.21
CA GLY A 83 25.03 5.13 -8.92
C GLY A 83 26.32 5.73 -9.49
N PHE A 84 27.39 5.74 -8.69
CA PHE A 84 28.72 6.17 -9.13
C PHE A 84 29.24 5.30 -10.27
N THR A 85 29.12 3.97 -10.17
CA THR A 85 29.58 3.04 -11.21
C THR A 85 28.86 3.26 -12.54
N ILE A 86 27.54 3.45 -12.50
CA ILE A 86 26.74 3.74 -13.69
C ILE A 86 27.16 5.07 -14.30
N TYR A 87 27.21 6.13 -13.49
CA TYR A 87 27.63 7.45 -13.96
C TYR A 87 29.04 7.44 -14.55
N TYR A 88 29.97 6.74 -13.90
CA TYR A 88 31.33 6.59 -14.39
C TYR A 88 31.36 5.84 -15.73
N GLY A 89 30.61 4.75 -15.87
CA GLY A 89 30.48 4.00 -17.13
C GLY A 89 29.95 4.86 -18.28
N LEU A 90 28.89 5.64 -18.04
CA LEU A 90 28.35 6.61 -19.01
C LEU A 90 29.39 7.69 -19.37
N SER A 91 30.09 8.21 -18.38
CA SER A 91 31.12 9.26 -18.58
C SER A 91 32.36 8.75 -19.32
N ARG A 92 32.66 7.45 -19.23
CA ARG A 92 33.75 6.79 -19.96
C ARG A 92 33.32 6.23 -21.31
N GLY A 93 32.04 6.32 -21.66
CA GLY A 93 31.50 5.80 -22.91
C GLY A 93 31.50 4.27 -23.00
N TRP A 94 31.47 3.56 -21.86
CA TRP A 94 31.31 2.09 -21.86
C TRP A 94 29.95 1.66 -22.39
N PHE A 95 28.95 2.51 -22.19
CA PHE A 95 27.62 2.43 -22.76
C PHE A 95 27.08 3.87 -22.89
N GLY A 96 26.24 4.09 -23.89
CA GLY A 96 25.65 5.39 -24.20
C GLY A 96 24.28 5.59 -23.57
N GLY A 97 23.78 6.83 -23.66
CA GLY A 97 22.41 7.13 -23.24
C GLY A 97 21.35 6.39 -24.07
N SER A 98 21.61 6.11 -25.34
CA SER A 98 20.75 5.29 -26.19
C SER A 98 20.60 3.86 -25.66
N ASP A 99 21.70 3.24 -25.24
CA ASP A 99 21.69 1.87 -24.68
C ASP A 99 20.85 1.82 -23.38
N ALA A 100 20.91 2.88 -22.59
CA ALA A 100 20.10 3.02 -21.38
C ALA A 100 18.61 3.17 -21.72
N VAL A 101 18.26 3.99 -22.72
CA VAL A 101 16.88 4.16 -23.18
C VAL A 101 16.33 2.85 -23.72
N ASP A 102 17.12 2.11 -24.49
CA ASP A 102 16.73 0.80 -25.03
C ASP A 102 16.51 -0.22 -23.92
N LEU A 103 17.33 -0.21 -22.87
CA LEU A 103 17.12 -1.03 -21.68
C LEU A 103 15.80 -0.68 -20.97
N ILE A 104 15.51 0.60 -20.77
CA ILE A 104 14.28 1.07 -20.10
C ILE A 104 13.05 0.61 -20.89
N ARG A 105 13.06 0.79 -22.21
CA ARG A 105 12.00 0.30 -23.11
C ARG A 105 11.90 -1.22 -23.11
N GLY A 106 13.04 -1.92 -23.12
CA GLY A 106 13.09 -3.39 -23.07
C GLY A 106 12.50 -3.97 -21.79
N LEU A 107 12.55 -3.21 -20.69
CA LEU A 107 11.90 -3.56 -19.42
C LEU A 107 10.43 -3.08 -19.32
N GLY A 108 9.91 -2.37 -20.33
CA GLY A 108 8.56 -1.80 -20.33
C GLY A 108 8.36 -0.69 -19.30
N LEU A 109 9.43 0.03 -18.97
CA LEU A 109 9.42 1.10 -17.96
C LEU A 109 9.19 2.49 -18.57
N ASP A 110 9.10 2.58 -19.90
CA ASP A 110 8.82 3.79 -20.67
C ASP A 110 7.44 4.39 -20.40
N SER A 111 6.48 3.60 -19.90
CA SER A 111 5.19 4.13 -19.44
C SER A 111 5.26 4.88 -18.11
N TYR A 112 6.33 4.69 -17.34
CA TYR A 112 6.53 5.28 -16.01
C TYR A 112 7.59 6.39 -15.99
N ILE A 113 8.42 6.46 -17.03
CA ILE A 113 9.57 7.35 -17.13
C ILE A 113 9.42 8.15 -18.40
N ASP A 114 9.34 9.47 -18.27
CA ASP A 114 9.33 10.36 -19.43
C ASP A 114 10.75 10.45 -20.02
N LEU A 115 10.99 9.60 -21.01
CA LEU A 115 12.29 9.47 -21.68
C LEU A 115 12.65 10.72 -22.51
N ASP A 116 11.66 11.48 -22.98
CA ASP A 116 11.87 12.69 -23.77
C ASP A 116 12.28 13.88 -22.88
N SER A 117 11.99 13.80 -21.58
CA SER A 117 12.39 14.79 -20.57
C SER A 117 13.83 14.65 -20.06
N LEU A 118 14.56 13.60 -20.47
CA LEU A 118 15.97 13.40 -20.10
C LEU A 118 16.84 14.48 -20.77
N ASN A 119 16.98 15.62 -20.08
CA ASN A 119 17.68 16.81 -20.56
C ASN A 119 19.14 16.47 -20.98
N PRO A 120 19.56 16.82 -22.21
CA PRO A 120 20.93 16.64 -22.69
C PRO A 120 22.01 17.29 -21.83
N GLU A 121 21.69 18.39 -21.13
CA GLU A 121 22.63 19.18 -20.33
C GLU A 121 23.09 18.47 -19.03
N TYR A 122 22.26 17.56 -18.50
CA TYR A 122 22.58 16.69 -17.35
C TYR A 122 22.47 15.20 -17.70
N GLY A 123 22.51 14.86 -18.99
CA GLY A 123 22.07 13.57 -19.52
C GLY A 123 22.67 12.37 -18.80
N ASN A 124 23.98 12.35 -18.57
CA ASN A 124 24.64 11.22 -17.89
C ASN A 124 24.22 11.08 -16.42
N ILE A 125 23.98 12.18 -15.70
CA ILE A 125 23.55 12.13 -14.30
C ILE A 125 22.11 11.67 -14.22
N ALA A 126 21.22 12.24 -15.04
CA ALA A 126 19.81 11.89 -15.04
C ALA A 126 19.59 10.42 -15.43
N ILE A 127 20.27 9.95 -16.48
CA ILE A 127 20.26 8.53 -16.88
C ILE A 127 20.84 7.66 -15.77
N ALA A 128 21.95 8.07 -15.14
CA ALA A 128 22.53 7.31 -14.04
C ALA A 128 21.56 7.15 -12.87
N VAL A 129 20.83 8.21 -12.49
CA VAL A 129 19.83 8.14 -11.43
C VAL A 129 18.71 7.18 -11.81
N VAL A 130 18.15 7.29 -13.01
CA VAL A 130 17.08 6.40 -13.49
C VAL A 130 17.52 4.93 -13.46
N LEU A 131 18.67 4.62 -14.04
CA LEU A 131 19.23 3.26 -14.03
C LEU A 131 19.51 2.78 -12.59
N ASN A 132 19.93 3.68 -11.71
CA ASN A 132 20.20 3.37 -10.30
C ASN A 132 18.93 3.07 -9.51
N GLU A 133 17.77 3.64 -9.89
CA GLU A 133 16.45 3.30 -9.34
C GLU A 133 15.92 1.98 -9.90
N ILE A 134 16.13 1.69 -11.18
CA ILE A 134 15.77 0.38 -11.76
C ILE A 134 16.53 -0.74 -11.03
N LEU A 135 17.81 -0.49 -10.74
CA LEU A 135 18.65 -1.42 -9.99
C LEU A 135 18.19 -1.61 -8.54
N GLU A 136 17.36 -0.72 -7.97
CA GLU A 136 16.80 -0.91 -6.61
C GLU A 136 16.05 -2.24 -6.48
N THR A 137 15.39 -2.70 -7.55
CA THR A 137 14.66 -3.98 -7.57
C THR A 137 15.56 -5.18 -7.25
N VAL A 138 16.85 -5.10 -7.61
CA VAL A 138 17.86 -6.12 -7.31
C VAL A 138 18.66 -5.75 -6.06
N ARG A 139 19.02 -4.47 -5.92
CA ARG A 139 19.84 -3.95 -4.82
C ARG A 139 19.16 -4.09 -3.47
N PHE A 140 17.86 -3.84 -3.37
CA PHE A 140 17.13 -3.91 -2.10
C PHE A 140 17.09 -5.35 -1.53
N PRO A 141 16.68 -6.40 -2.27
CA PRO A 141 16.80 -7.79 -1.82
C PRO A 141 18.23 -8.20 -1.48
N PHE A 142 19.21 -7.78 -2.28
CA PHE A 142 20.62 -8.04 -2.01
C PHE A 142 21.09 -7.39 -0.70
N CYS A 143 20.72 -6.13 -0.47
CA CYS A 143 21.02 -5.41 0.76
C CYS A 143 20.42 -6.12 1.97
N LEU A 144 19.15 -6.52 1.90
CA LEU A 144 18.49 -7.29 2.96
C LEU A 144 19.20 -8.62 3.26
N ALA A 145 19.53 -9.38 2.22
CA ALA A 145 20.21 -10.67 2.35
C ALA A 145 21.60 -10.53 2.99
N THR A 146 22.31 -9.45 2.71
CA THR A 146 23.67 -9.18 3.22
C THR A 146 23.70 -8.42 4.54
N THR A 147 22.57 -7.85 4.98
CA THR A 147 22.47 -7.07 6.23
C THR A 147 22.93 -7.83 7.48
N PRO A 148 22.64 -9.13 7.69
CA PRO A 148 23.13 -9.87 8.85
C PRO A 148 24.67 -9.92 8.93
N MET A 149 25.35 -10.02 7.78
CA MET A 149 26.81 -10.00 7.69
C MET A 149 27.35 -8.63 8.12
N ILE A 150 26.76 -7.55 7.62
CA ILE A 150 27.16 -6.19 7.99
C ILE A 150 26.91 -5.91 9.46
N LYS A 151 25.77 -6.34 10.03
CA LYS A 151 25.50 -6.21 11.46
C LYS A 151 26.57 -6.89 12.32
N ARG A 152 27.04 -8.07 11.92
CA ARG A 152 28.15 -8.78 12.60
C ARG A 152 29.46 -8.00 12.51
N ALA A 153 29.80 -7.50 11.32
CA ALA A 153 31.01 -6.70 11.12
C ALA A 153 30.97 -5.40 11.94
N TRP A 154 29.82 -4.71 11.96
CA TRP A 154 29.58 -3.50 12.73
C TRP A 154 29.75 -3.73 14.23
N ALA A 155 29.17 -4.81 14.76
CA ALA A 155 29.31 -5.18 16.16
C ALA A 155 30.78 -5.48 16.53
N LYS A 156 31.52 -6.15 15.64
CA LYS A 156 32.95 -6.43 15.83
C LYS A 156 33.77 -5.15 15.96
N VAL A 157 33.57 -4.18 15.07
CA VAL A 157 34.29 -2.90 15.09
C VAL A 157 33.97 -2.11 16.36
N ARG A 158 32.69 -2.02 16.73
CA ARG A 158 32.25 -1.27 17.92
C ARG A 158 32.76 -1.87 19.23
N ASN A 159 32.93 -3.18 19.29
CA ASN A 159 33.36 -3.89 20.50
C ASN A 159 34.89 -4.09 20.57
N GLN A 160 35.67 -3.51 19.66
CA GLN A 160 37.14 -3.56 19.75
C GLN A 160 37.61 -2.77 20.97
N PRO A 161 38.46 -3.36 21.84
CA PRO A 161 39.06 -2.60 22.93
C PRO A 161 39.93 -1.49 22.33
N GLU A 162 39.77 -0.27 22.85
CA GLU A 162 40.62 0.89 22.53
C GLU A 162 42.08 0.46 22.76
N VAL A 163 42.86 0.36 21.67
CA VAL A 163 44.30 0.12 21.78
C VAL A 163 44.91 1.40 22.35
N THR A 164 45.16 1.40 23.66
CA THR A 164 45.88 2.48 24.34
C THR A 164 47.25 2.59 23.69
N LYS A 165 47.49 3.71 22.99
CA LYS A 165 48.80 4.06 22.43
C LYS A 165 49.74 4.54 23.52
#